data_AF-A0A701XVL0-F1
#
_entry.id   AF-A0A701XVL0-F1
#
_cell.length_a   1.000
_cell.length_b   1.000
_cell.length_c   1.000
_cell.angle_alpha   90.00
_cell.angle_beta   90.00
_cell.angle_gamma   90.00
#
_symmetry.space_group_name_H-M   'P 1'
#
loop_
_entity.id
_entity.type
_entity.pdbx_description
1 polymer ?
#
loop_
_entity_poly.entity_id
_entity_poly.type
_entity_poly.pdbx_seq_one_letter_code
_entity_poly.pdbx_strand_id
1 'polypeptide(L)'
;MKLRYAITLLLCLFLSACTLPDRFSAVAFHQLTLLQAHSTRFLQDAARIPWQKEILLKDDRDIRQTFFQAERVARQRGDKRRLDNLTLLKNHYLRLYARVMQRKQPLTDIQAERYQQQNNQVWKLAIQGECLRWGARCTEGDENDVY
;
A
#
# COMPACT_ATOMS: atom_id res chain seq x y z
N MET A 1 52.63 0.80 -7.01
CA MET A 1 51.67 1.50 -6.11
C MET A 1 50.36 1.91 -6.79
N LYS A 2 50.35 2.49 -8.00
CA LYS A 2 49.12 3.01 -8.66
C LYS A 2 47.97 1.99 -8.87
N LEU A 3 48.29 0.73 -9.14
CA LEU A 3 47.27 -0.32 -9.40
C LEU A 3 46.45 -0.68 -8.16
N ARG A 4 47.06 -0.67 -6.97
CA ARG A 4 46.36 -0.99 -5.72
C ARG A 4 45.34 0.09 -5.37
N TYR A 5 45.68 1.37 -5.56
CA TYR A 5 44.77 2.51 -5.32
C TYR A 5 43.60 2.55 -6.30
N ALA A 6 43.82 2.18 -7.57
CA ALA A 6 42.75 2.09 -8.56
C ALA A 6 41.72 1.01 -8.19
N ILE A 7 42.18 -0.14 -7.69
CA ILE A 7 41.30 -1.24 -7.25
C ILE A 7 40.52 -0.85 -5.97
N THR A 8 41.14 -0.19 -4.99
CA THR A 8 40.42 0.30 -3.80
C THR A 8 39.39 1.37 -4.13
N LEU A 9 39.70 2.30 -5.04
CA LEU A 9 38.73 3.31 -5.50
C LEU A 9 37.54 2.68 -6.22
N LEU A 10 37.79 1.68 -7.08
CA LEU A 10 36.74 0.94 -7.78
C LEU A 10 35.83 0.20 -6.77
N LEU A 11 36.41 -0.47 -5.77
CA LEU A 11 35.67 -1.18 -4.73
C LEU A 11 34.85 -0.22 -3.86
N CYS A 12 35.39 0.94 -3.46
CA CYS A 12 34.64 1.96 -2.74
C CYS A 12 33.48 2.53 -3.56
N LEU A 13 33.67 2.72 -4.87
CA LEU A 13 32.61 3.16 -5.78
C LEU A 13 31.50 2.09 -5.91
N PHE A 14 31.87 0.80 -6.05
CA PHE A 14 30.89 -0.29 -6.06
C PHE A 14 30.17 -0.48 -4.72
N LEU A 15 30.84 -0.25 -3.59
CA LEU A 15 30.22 -0.28 -2.26
C LEU A 15 29.28 0.90 -2.03
N SER A 16 29.57 2.07 -2.60
CA SER A 16 28.66 3.23 -2.58
C SER A 16 27.45 3.10 -3.51
N ALA A 17 27.51 2.22 -4.51
CA ALA A 17 26.40 1.90 -5.41
C ALA A 17 25.39 0.91 -4.80
N CYS A 18 25.72 0.27 -3.67
CA CYS A 18 24.72 -0.31 -2.78
C CYS A 18 23.99 0.84 -2.09
N THR A 19 23.01 1.43 -2.80
CA THR A 19 22.08 2.39 -2.22
C THR A 19 21.59 1.85 -0.89
N LEU A 20 21.68 2.66 0.18
CA LEU A 20 21.18 2.27 1.50
C LEU A 20 19.81 1.61 1.34
N PRO A 21 19.60 0.39 1.88
CA PRO A 21 18.28 -0.21 1.84
C PRO A 21 17.29 0.79 2.44
N ASP A 22 16.19 1.05 1.72
CA ASP A 22 15.20 2.02 2.17
C ASP A 22 14.77 1.65 3.59
N ARG A 23 14.83 2.60 4.51
CA ARG A 23 14.51 2.35 5.91
C ARG A 23 13.01 2.20 6.10
N PHE A 24 12.65 1.37 7.08
CA PHE A 24 11.30 1.29 7.59
C PHE A 24 10.78 2.67 8.00
N SER A 25 9.49 2.91 7.75
CA SER A 25 8.78 4.09 8.21
C SER A 25 7.49 3.68 8.90
N ALA A 26 7.43 3.91 10.21
CA ALA A 26 6.19 3.72 10.99
C ALA A 26 5.01 4.53 10.41
N VAL A 27 5.28 5.75 9.91
CA VAL A 27 4.29 6.57 9.21
C VAL A 27 3.77 5.88 7.95
N ALA A 28 4.65 5.35 7.10
CA ALA A 28 4.24 4.64 5.89
C ALA A 28 3.49 3.35 6.20
N PHE A 29 3.96 2.58 7.19
CA PHE A 29 3.27 1.39 7.68
C PHE A 29 1.84 1.74 8.11
N HIS A 30 1.69 2.77 8.97
CA HIS A 30 0.38 3.22 9.41
C HIS A 30 -0.51 3.71 8.25
N GLN A 31 0.06 4.42 7.27
CA GLN A 31 -0.67 4.84 6.06
C GLN A 31 -1.17 3.64 5.24
N LEU A 32 -0.37 2.58 5.10
CA LEU A 32 -0.77 1.35 4.41
C LEU A 32 -1.89 0.62 5.17
N THR A 33 -1.78 0.47 6.49
CA THR A 33 -2.82 -0.14 7.33
C THR A 33 -4.12 0.68 7.29
N LEU A 34 -4.03 2.01 7.31
CA LEU A 34 -5.19 2.88 7.23
C LEU A 34 -5.87 2.79 5.85
N LEU A 35 -5.09 2.76 4.77
CA LEU A 35 -5.61 2.54 3.42
C LEU A 35 -6.30 1.18 3.27
N GLN A 36 -5.73 0.12 3.85
CA GLN A 36 -6.37 -1.20 3.89
C GLN A 36 -7.73 -1.12 4.59
N ALA A 37 -7.77 -0.55 5.80
CA ALA A 37 -9.00 -0.42 6.58
C ALA A 37 -10.08 0.38 5.84
N HIS A 38 -9.70 1.48 5.18
CA HIS A 38 -10.63 2.24 4.35
C HIS A 38 -11.12 1.45 3.13
N SER A 39 -10.24 0.73 2.44
CA SER A 39 -10.61 -0.08 1.28
C SER A 39 -11.54 -1.24 1.66
N THR A 40 -11.31 -1.86 2.82
CA THR A 40 -12.21 -2.87 3.41
C THR A 40 -13.57 -2.27 3.73
N ARG A 41 -13.62 -1.09 4.39
CA ARG A 41 -14.88 -0.41 4.67
C ARG A 41 -15.66 -0.08 3.40
N PHE A 42 -14.98 0.42 2.36
CA PHE A 42 -15.61 0.69 1.06
C PHE A 42 -16.31 -0.55 0.49
N LEU A 43 -15.69 -1.73 0.59
CA LEU A 43 -16.30 -2.99 0.16
C LEU A 43 -17.49 -3.41 1.01
N GLN A 44 -17.39 -3.26 2.34
CA GLN A 44 -18.49 -3.51 3.26
C GLN A 44 -19.69 -2.60 2.96
N ASP A 45 -19.44 -1.31 2.76
CA ASP A 45 -20.46 -0.32 2.42
C ASP A 45 -21.03 -0.56 1.01
N ALA A 46 -20.22 -1.06 0.08
CA ALA A 46 -20.67 -1.45 -1.26
C ALA A 46 -21.60 -2.68 -1.25
N ALA A 47 -21.52 -3.52 -0.23
CA ALA A 47 -22.41 -4.68 -0.04
C ALA A 47 -23.70 -4.34 0.73
N ARG A 48 -23.81 -3.15 1.34
CA ARG A 48 -25.00 -2.77 2.11
C ARG A 48 -26.25 -2.63 1.24
N ILE A 49 -27.38 -3.01 1.83
CA ILE A 49 -28.72 -2.89 1.26
C ILE A 49 -29.52 -1.88 2.12
N PRO A 50 -30.10 -0.82 1.52
CA PRO A 50 -30.01 -0.42 0.11
C PRO A 50 -28.61 0.11 -0.25
N TRP A 51 -28.31 0.16 -1.55
CA TRP A 51 -27.07 0.74 -2.06
C TRP A 51 -27.02 2.24 -1.78
N GLN A 52 -25.96 2.71 -1.11
CA GLN A 52 -25.85 4.08 -0.60
C GLN A 52 -24.70 4.82 -1.27
N LYS A 53 -25.01 5.53 -2.36
CA LYS A 53 -24.02 6.26 -3.18
C LYS A 53 -23.20 7.25 -2.36
N GLU A 54 -23.83 7.99 -1.47
CA GLU A 54 -23.25 9.09 -0.72
C GLU A 54 -22.20 8.59 0.27
N ILE A 55 -22.40 7.40 0.86
CA ILE A 55 -21.42 6.72 1.70
C ILE A 55 -20.21 6.31 0.86
N LEU A 56 -20.43 5.67 -0.29
CA LEU A 56 -19.34 5.24 -1.18
C LEU A 56 -18.50 6.40 -1.71
N LEU A 57 -19.14 7.55 -1.98
CA LEU A 57 -18.43 8.77 -2.36
C LEU A 57 -17.64 9.37 -1.20
N LYS A 58 -18.10 9.20 0.05
CA LYS A 58 -17.35 9.62 1.22
C LYS A 58 -16.12 8.74 1.41
N ASP A 59 -16.28 7.42 1.35
CA ASP A 59 -15.17 6.48 1.43
C ASP A 59 -14.11 6.74 0.36
N ASP A 60 -14.52 7.01 -0.89
CA ASP A 60 -13.59 7.35 -1.98
C ASP A 60 -12.80 8.63 -1.71
N ARG A 61 -13.43 9.66 -1.12
CA ARG A 61 -12.70 10.86 -0.70
C ARG A 61 -11.65 10.54 0.36
N ASP A 62 -12.02 9.78 1.39
CA ASP A 62 -11.13 9.43 2.50
C ASP A 62 -9.93 8.60 2.00
N ILE A 63 -10.17 7.62 1.12
CA ILE A 63 -9.13 6.80 0.50
C ILE A 63 -8.19 7.64 -0.36
N ARG A 64 -8.72 8.48 -1.26
CA ARG A 64 -7.91 9.35 -2.13
C ARG A 64 -7.08 10.34 -1.34
N GLN A 65 -7.65 10.92 -0.29
CA GLN A 65 -6.93 11.84 0.59
C GLN A 65 -5.76 11.12 1.29
N THR A 66 -5.99 9.89 1.75
CA THR A 66 -4.94 9.08 2.39
C THR A 66 -3.83 8.72 1.40
N PHE A 67 -4.18 8.32 0.17
CA PHE A 67 -3.19 8.11 -0.90
C PHE A 67 -2.36 9.36 -1.17
N PHE A 68 -3.01 10.53 -1.29
CA PHE A 68 -2.32 11.79 -1.52
C PHE A 68 -1.29 12.09 -0.40
N GLN A 69 -1.67 11.86 0.85
CA GLN A 69 -0.76 12.05 1.99
C GLN A 69 0.40 11.04 1.96
N ALA A 70 0.14 9.77 1.67
CA ALA A 70 1.18 8.74 1.57
C ALA A 70 2.16 9.00 0.43
N GLU A 71 1.65 9.37 -0.74
CA GLU A 71 2.47 9.76 -1.90
C GLU A 71 3.34 10.99 -1.57
N ARG A 72 2.78 12.00 -0.88
CA ARG A 72 3.53 13.18 -0.44
C ARG A 72 4.70 12.81 0.49
N VAL A 73 4.45 11.98 1.49
CA VAL A 73 5.50 11.51 2.43
C VAL A 73 6.59 10.73 1.69
N ALA A 74 6.21 9.85 0.76
CA ALA A 74 7.16 9.08 -0.03
C ALA A 74 8.01 9.98 -0.95
N ARG A 75 7.41 10.97 -1.62
CA ARG A 75 8.13 11.95 -2.45
C ARG A 75 9.12 12.78 -1.64
N GLN A 76 8.70 13.29 -0.49
CA GLN A 76 9.58 14.08 0.40
C GLN A 76 10.82 13.32 0.86
N ARG A 77 10.73 11.98 0.93
CA ARG A 77 11.83 11.09 1.31
C ARG A 77 12.63 10.56 0.12
N GLY A 78 12.24 10.88 -1.11
CA GLY A 78 12.83 10.30 -2.32
C GLY A 78 12.61 8.79 -2.44
N ASP A 79 11.58 8.24 -1.79
CA ASP A 79 11.37 6.80 -1.68
C ASP A 79 10.62 6.24 -2.89
N LYS A 80 11.37 5.95 -3.96
CA LYS A 80 10.82 5.48 -5.23
C LYS A 80 10.05 4.16 -5.06
N ARG A 81 10.58 3.20 -4.27
CA ARG A 81 9.92 1.90 -4.08
C ARG A 81 8.54 2.05 -3.41
N ARG A 82 8.41 2.96 -2.45
CA ARG A 82 7.12 3.23 -1.82
C ARG A 82 6.14 3.90 -2.79
N LEU A 83 6.61 4.81 -3.64
CA LEU A 83 5.79 5.43 -4.68
C LEU A 83 5.27 4.41 -5.70
N ASP A 84 6.12 3.49 -6.13
CA ASP A 84 5.74 2.43 -7.06
C ASP A 84 4.66 1.53 -6.44
N ASN A 85 4.83 1.13 -5.18
CA ASN A 85 3.85 0.34 -4.45
C ASN A 85 2.51 1.09 -4.30
N LEU A 86 2.53 2.35 -3.87
CA LEU A 86 1.32 3.18 -3.75
C LEU A 86 0.59 3.33 -5.09
N THR A 87 1.32 3.42 -6.20
CA THR A 87 0.75 3.49 -7.54
C THR A 87 -0.02 2.21 -7.90
N LEU A 88 0.56 1.04 -7.60
CA LEU A 88 -0.10 -0.25 -7.84
C LEU A 88 -1.36 -0.40 -6.99
N LEU A 89 -1.29 -0.06 -5.71
CA LEU A 89 -2.41 -0.10 -4.76
C LEU A 89 -3.54 0.84 -5.19
N LYS A 90 -3.21 2.07 -5.58
CA LYS A 90 -4.16 3.05 -6.08
C LYS A 90 -4.86 2.56 -7.35
N ASN A 91 -4.12 1.99 -8.29
CA ASN A 91 -4.70 1.44 -9.51
C ASN A 91 -5.61 0.24 -9.23
N HIS A 92 -5.26 -0.61 -8.25
CA HIS A 92 -6.14 -1.67 -7.79
C HIS A 92 -7.46 -1.10 -7.23
N TYR A 93 -7.37 -0.15 -6.30
CA TYR A 93 -8.53 0.50 -5.71
C TYR A 93 -9.41 1.20 -6.76
N LEU A 94 -8.84 1.98 -7.68
CA LEU A 94 -9.60 2.71 -8.69
C LEU A 94 -10.39 1.79 -9.62
N ARG A 95 -9.84 0.62 -9.96
CA ARG A 95 -10.57 -0.39 -10.74
C ARG A 95 -11.74 -0.97 -9.95
N LEU A 96 -11.56 -1.22 -8.65
CA LEU A 96 -12.62 -1.70 -7.78
C LEU A 96 -13.72 -0.65 -7.63
N TYR A 97 -13.35 0.59 -7.33
CA TYR A 97 -14.26 1.74 -7.26
C TYR A 97 -15.10 1.87 -8.53
N ALA A 98 -14.46 1.87 -9.70
CA ALA A 98 -15.17 1.99 -10.98
C ALA A 98 -16.23 0.89 -11.16
N ARG A 99 -15.89 -0.37 -10.84
CA ARG A 99 -16.83 -1.51 -10.93
C ARG A 99 -18.03 -1.35 -10.00
N VAL A 100 -17.78 -0.99 -8.73
CA VAL A 100 -18.84 -0.78 -7.73
C VAL A 100 -19.76 0.36 -8.15
N MET A 101 -19.19 1.50 -8.54
CA MET A 101 -19.95 2.70 -8.88
C MET A 101 -20.71 2.59 -10.21
N GLN A 102 -20.17 1.85 -11.19
CA GLN A 102 -20.85 1.61 -12.46
C GLN A 102 -22.10 0.75 -12.28
N ARG A 103 -22.05 -0.23 -11.36
CA ARG A 103 -23.17 -1.15 -11.13
C ARG A 103 -24.37 -0.48 -10.46
N LYS A 104 -24.14 0.47 -9.54
CA LYS A 104 -25.19 1.19 -8.79
C LYS A 104 -26.16 0.27 -8.04
N GLN A 105 -25.66 -0.88 -7.59
CA GLN A 105 -26.39 -1.87 -6.81
C GLN A 105 -25.47 -2.48 -5.77
N PRO A 106 -26.00 -3.03 -4.67
CA PRO A 106 -25.20 -3.71 -3.68
C PRO A 106 -24.40 -4.86 -4.33
N LEU A 107 -23.20 -5.11 -3.82
CA LEU A 107 -22.49 -6.35 -4.11
C LEU A 107 -23.31 -7.54 -3.57
N THR A 108 -23.33 -8.65 -4.31
CA THR A 108 -23.81 -9.91 -3.73
C THR A 108 -22.77 -10.44 -2.75
N ASP A 109 -23.19 -11.32 -1.85
CA ASP A 109 -22.29 -11.93 -0.85
C ASP A 109 -21.05 -12.56 -1.50
N ILE A 110 -21.24 -13.29 -2.59
CA ILE A 110 -20.15 -13.93 -3.36
C ILE A 110 -19.17 -12.89 -3.94
N GLN A 111 -19.67 -11.73 -4.39
CA GLN A 111 -18.81 -10.67 -4.92
C GLN A 111 -18.08 -9.92 -3.83
N ALA A 112 -18.78 -9.63 -2.73
CA ALA A 112 -18.20 -8.99 -1.55
C ALA A 112 -17.07 -9.84 -1.00
N GLU A 113 -17.30 -11.15 -0.80
CA GLU A 113 -16.29 -12.10 -0.33
C GLU A 113 -15.08 -12.13 -1.26
N ARG A 114 -15.30 -12.33 -2.58
CA ARG A 114 -14.20 -12.39 -3.55
C ARG A 114 -13.39 -11.10 -3.58
N TYR A 115 -14.05 -9.95 -3.59
CA TYR A 115 -13.35 -8.67 -3.61
C TYR A 115 -12.62 -8.40 -2.31
N GLN A 116 -13.18 -8.81 -1.17
CA GLN A 116 -12.53 -8.68 0.13
C GLN A 116 -11.25 -9.53 0.20
N GLN A 117 -11.30 -10.79 -0.25
CA GLN A 117 -10.12 -11.66 -0.32
C GLN A 117 -9.01 -11.06 -1.19
N GLN A 118 -9.36 -10.59 -2.40
CA GLN A 118 -8.41 -9.94 -3.32
C GLN A 118 -7.82 -8.66 -2.73
N ASN A 119 -8.66 -7.83 -2.11
CA ASN A 119 -8.24 -6.59 -1.46
C ASN A 119 -7.26 -6.89 -0.31
N ASN A 120 -7.62 -7.81 0.58
CA ASN A 120 -6.79 -8.19 1.74
C ASN A 120 -5.43 -8.74 1.30
N GLN A 121 -5.37 -9.56 0.25
CA GLN A 121 -4.11 -10.09 -0.25
C GLN A 121 -3.17 -8.98 -0.75
N VAL A 122 -3.70 -8.02 -1.53
CA VAL A 122 -2.91 -6.93 -2.11
C VAL A 122 -2.36 -6.01 -1.01
N TRP A 123 -3.17 -5.66 -0.01
CA TRP A 123 -2.73 -4.83 1.11
C TRP A 123 -1.75 -5.57 2.03
N LYS A 124 -1.99 -6.86 2.32
CA LYS A 124 -1.08 -7.69 3.11
C LYS A 124 0.32 -7.71 2.51
N LEU A 125 0.43 -7.91 1.20
CA LEU A 125 1.72 -7.89 0.50
C LEU A 125 2.42 -6.52 0.60
N ALA A 126 1.68 -5.42 0.47
CA ALA A 126 2.26 -4.08 0.59
C ALA A 126 2.76 -3.78 2.01
N ILE A 127 2.01 -4.18 3.03
CA ILE A 127 2.35 -4.01 4.45
C ILE A 127 3.57 -4.87 4.80
N GLN A 128 3.57 -6.15 4.40
CA GLN A 128 4.73 -7.03 4.54
C GLN A 128 5.97 -6.44 3.85
N GLY A 129 5.81 -5.86 2.65
CA GLY A 129 6.89 -5.17 1.95
C GLY A 129 7.49 -3.98 2.72
N GLU A 130 6.70 -3.24 3.49
CA GLU A 130 7.22 -2.21 4.40
C GLU A 130 7.92 -2.83 5.62
N CYS A 131 7.44 -3.97 6.12
CA CYS A 131 8.05 -4.71 7.22
C CYS A 131 9.37 -5.42 6.87
N LEU A 132 9.63 -5.69 5.59
CA LEU A 132 10.92 -6.24 5.13
C LEU A 132 12.01 -5.17 5.01
N ARG A 133 11.70 -3.89 5.24
CA ARG A 133 12.66 -2.79 5.16
C ARG A 133 13.59 -2.78 6.38
N TRP A 134 14.80 -2.25 6.19
CA TRP A 134 15.77 -2.14 7.28
C TRP A 134 15.16 -1.38 8.46
N GLY A 135 15.20 -1.97 9.65
CA GLY A 135 14.81 -1.30 10.90
C GLY A 135 13.33 -1.38 11.21
N ALA A 136 12.62 -2.22 10.47
CA ALA A 136 11.28 -2.60 10.84
C ALA A 136 11.27 -3.25 12.22
N ARG A 137 10.24 -2.91 13.00
CA ARG A 137 9.87 -3.59 14.25
C ARG A 137 8.48 -4.21 14.11
N CYS A 138 8.18 -4.72 12.92
CA CYS A 138 6.99 -5.51 12.71
C CYS A 138 7.21 -6.84 13.43
N THR A 139 6.43 -7.12 14.47
CA THR A 139 6.42 -8.44 15.10
C THR A 139 5.79 -9.43 14.13
N GLU A 140 6.35 -10.63 13.98
CA GLU A 140 5.77 -11.77 13.23
C GLU A 140 4.47 -12.33 13.86
N GLY A 141 3.74 -11.53 14.63
CA GLY A 141 2.47 -11.92 15.23
C GLY A 141 1.33 -11.25 14.49
N ASP A 142 0.93 -11.80 13.34
CA ASP A 142 -0.38 -11.58 12.69
C ASP A 142 -0.58 -12.56 11.52
N GLU A 143 -0.27 -13.85 11.73
CA GLU A 143 -0.77 -14.91 10.85
C GLU A 143 -2.26 -15.19 11.08
N ASN A 144 -2.89 -14.66 12.14
CA ASN A 144 -4.24 -15.05 12.56
C ASN A 144 -5.30 -13.94 12.70
N ASP A 145 -4.98 -12.65 12.58
CA ASP A 145 -6.02 -11.61 12.72
C ASP A 145 -6.62 -11.20 11.38
N VAL A 146 -7.83 -11.73 11.19
CA VAL A 146 -8.86 -11.25 10.28
C VAL A 146 -9.16 -9.78 10.61
N TYR A 147 -8.74 -8.87 9.72
CA TYR A 147 -9.29 -7.52 9.59
C TYR A 147 -10.06 -7.37 8.27
#